data_AF-A0A521K716-F1
#
_entry.id   AF-A0A521K716-F1
#
_cell.length_a   1.000
_cell.length_b   1.000
_cell.length_c   1.000
_cell.angle_alpha   90.00
_cell.angle_beta   90.00
_cell.angle_gamma   90.00
#
_symmetry.space_group_name_H-M   'P 1'
#
loop_
_entity.id
_entity.type
_entity.pdbx_description
1 polymer ?
#
loop_
_entity_poly.entity_id
_entity_poly.type
_entity_poly.pdbx_seq_one_letter_code
_entity_poly.pdbx_strand_id
1 'polypeptide(L)'
;MNRSRALGVWLLLCCAAAWLSLRPARALAGFFDSAFAPLRACVDLSAPVLLASGGGLRADAGTARRTLIASVKSTDVRRALARMAEPTDERLRAGRHLVPAEVLQRISGARDVLTVRVPGEAIGIEPGDPVVCGDAYVGRVGAIENFEQGRLSVELVTDPHHGAGAVVLGADGAPLARIVVGGLHVRNDA
;
A
#
# COMPACT_ATOMS: atom_id res chain seq x y z
N MET A 1 -37.08 -18.14 -33.18
CA MET A 1 -36.00 -18.29 -32.19
C MET A 1 -36.58 -17.99 -30.80
N ASN A 2 -36.70 -19.00 -29.94
CA ASN A 2 -37.50 -18.91 -28.70
C ASN A 2 -36.82 -17.99 -27.67
N ARG A 3 -37.49 -16.89 -27.30
CA ARG A 3 -37.00 -15.90 -26.32
C ARG A 3 -36.57 -16.53 -24.99
N SER A 4 -37.17 -17.65 -24.60
CA SER A 4 -36.80 -18.41 -23.39
C SER A 4 -35.39 -19.01 -23.43
N ARG A 5 -34.91 -19.46 -24.62
CA ARG A 5 -33.55 -19.97 -24.77
C ARG A 5 -32.50 -18.86 -24.72
N ALA A 6 -32.82 -17.70 -25.28
CA ALA A 6 -31.92 -16.53 -25.23
C ALA A 6 -31.72 -16.03 -23.79
N LEU A 7 -32.80 -16.01 -22.99
CA LEU A 7 -32.75 -15.56 -21.60
C LEU A 7 -31.95 -16.52 -20.69
N GLY A 8 -32.08 -17.82 -20.92
CA GLY A 8 -31.30 -18.83 -20.21
C GLY A 8 -29.80 -18.75 -20.50
N VAL A 9 -29.41 -18.54 -21.76
CA VAL A 9 -27.99 -18.37 -22.16
C VAL A 9 -27.42 -17.10 -21.54
N TRP A 10 -28.17 -16.00 -21.54
CA TRP A 10 -27.73 -14.73 -20.95
C TRP A 10 -27.52 -14.83 -19.44
N LEU A 11 -28.46 -15.46 -18.71
CA LEU A 11 -28.30 -15.70 -17.26
C LEU A 11 -27.09 -16.57 -16.94
N LEU A 12 -26.87 -17.64 -17.72
CA LEU A 12 -25.68 -18.49 -17.58
C LEU A 12 -24.39 -17.70 -17.77
N LEU A 13 -24.35 -16.82 -18.78
CA LEU A 13 -23.20 -15.94 -19.04
C LEU A 13 -22.94 -14.98 -17.87
N CYS A 14 -23.99 -14.37 -17.31
CA CYS A 14 -23.88 -13.47 -16.15
C CYS A 14 -23.41 -14.21 -14.90
N CYS A 15 -23.94 -15.41 -14.62
CA CYS A 15 -23.50 -16.22 -13.49
C CYS A 15 -22.02 -16.66 -13.64
N ALA A 16 -21.60 -17.04 -14.86
CA ALA A 16 -20.21 -17.37 -15.14
C ALA A 16 -19.29 -16.16 -14.93
N ALA A 17 -19.68 -14.98 -15.41
CA ALA A 17 -18.92 -13.74 -15.20
C ALA A 17 -18.82 -13.35 -13.72
N ALA A 18 -19.91 -13.46 -12.97
CA ALA A 18 -19.93 -13.21 -11.52
C ALA A 18 -19.00 -14.18 -10.78
N TRP A 19 -19.05 -15.46 -11.12
CA TRP A 19 -18.18 -16.48 -10.54
C TRP A 19 -16.69 -16.21 -10.86
N LEU A 20 -16.39 -15.80 -12.09
CA LEU A 20 -15.03 -15.44 -12.51
C LEU A 20 -14.51 -14.19 -11.77
N SER A 21 -15.39 -13.23 -11.43
CA SER A 21 -15.03 -12.03 -10.67
C SER A 21 -14.63 -12.33 -9.22
N LEU A 22 -15.24 -13.37 -8.63
CA LEU A 22 -14.99 -13.78 -7.24
C LEU A 22 -13.76 -14.67 -7.10
N ARG A 23 -13.28 -15.27 -8.20
CA ARG A 23 -12.08 -16.10 -8.23
C ARG A 23 -11.21 -15.68 -9.41
N PRO A 24 -10.38 -14.62 -9.27
CA PRO A 24 -9.41 -14.27 -10.30
C PRO A 24 -8.43 -15.44 -10.44
N ALA A 25 -8.67 -16.28 -11.45
CA ALA A 25 -7.77 -17.36 -11.78
C ALA A 25 -6.45 -16.74 -12.21
N ARG A 26 -5.37 -16.99 -11.46
CA ARG A 26 -4.03 -16.44 -11.74
C ARG A 26 -3.57 -16.69 -13.18
N ALA A 27 -4.08 -17.73 -13.83
CA ALA A 27 -3.83 -18.04 -15.25
C ALA A 27 -4.45 -17.01 -16.23
N LEU A 28 -5.57 -16.38 -15.90
CA LEU A 28 -6.21 -15.36 -16.74
C LEU A 28 -5.52 -13.99 -16.66
N ALA A 29 -4.89 -13.68 -15.54
CA ALA A 29 -4.14 -12.43 -15.38
C ALA A 29 -3.00 -12.33 -16.42
N GLY A 30 -2.25 -13.42 -16.62
CA GLY A 30 -1.18 -13.46 -17.63
C GLY A 30 -1.69 -13.40 -19.08
N PHE A 31 -2.86 -14.00 -19.36
CA PHE A 31 -3.48 -13.92 -20.68
C PHE A 31 -3.93 -12.51 -21.01
N PHE A 32 -4.59 -11.80 -20.08
CA PHE A 32 -5.01 -10.43 -20.31
C PHE A 32 -3.84 -9.46 -20.45
N ASP A 33 -2.81 -9.58 -19.62
CA ASP A 33 -1.61 -8.75 -19.78
C ASP A 33 -0.94 -8.99 -21.14
N SER A 34 -0.90 -10.23 -21.64
CA SER A 34 -0.35 -10.55 -22.96
C SER A 34 -1.25 -10.09 -24.11
N ALA A 35 -2.57 -10.30 -24.00
CA ALA A 35 -3.54 -9.91 -25.03
C ALA A 35 -3.68 -8.38 -25.16
N PHE A 36 -3.50 -7.64 -24.06
CA PHE A 36 -3.56 -6.18 -24.04
C PHE A 36 -2.17 -5.50 -24.10
N ALA A 37 -1.06 -6.25 -24.05
CA ALA A 37 0.29 -5.70 -24.25
C ALA A 37 0.44 -4.91 -25.56
N PRO A 38 -0.11 -5.35 -26.72
CA PRO A 38 -0.03 -4.59 -27.97
C PRO A 38 -0.79 -3.26 -27.90
N LEU A 39 -1.89 -3.21 -27.14
CA LEU A 39 -2.69 -1.99 -26.96
C LEU A 39 -1.93 -0.93 -26.14
N ARG A 40 -1.06 -1.33 -25.22
CA ARG A 40 -0.15 -0.38 -24.53
C ARG A 40 0.84 0.27 -25.50
N ALA A 41 1.39 -0.49 -26.45
CA ALA A 41 2.27 0.06 -27.47
C ALA A 41 1.55 1.05 -28.42
N CYS A 42 0.26 0.84 -28.69
CA CYS A 42 -0.54 1.80 -29.47
C CYS A 42 -0.75 3.14 -28.77
N VAL A 43 -0.77 3.19 -27.43
CA VAL A 43 -0.88 4.44 -26.67
C VAL A 43 0.40 5.28 -26.86
N ASP A 44 1.57 4.66 -26.81
CA ASP A 44 2.85 5.35 -27.02
C ASP A 44 3.01 5.87 -28.47
N LEU A 45 2.43 5.16 -29.45
CA LEU A 45 2.42 5.60 -30.85
C LEU A 45 1.48 6.79 -31.13
N SER A 46 0.58 7.14 -30.20
CA SER A 46 -0.29 8.32 -30.34
C SER A 46 0.37 9.63 -29.85
N ALA A 47 1.45 9.53 -29.07
CA ALA A 47 2.18 10.67 -28.52
C ALA A 47 2.75 11.65 -29.58
N PRO A 48 3.30 11.21 -30.72
CA PRO A 48 3.82 12.11 -31.75
C PRO A 48 2.72 12.83 -32.53
N VAL A 49 1.55 12.19 -32.71
CA VAL A 49 0.40 12.78 -33.43
C VAL A 49 -0.21 13.93 -32.61
N LEU A 50 -0.21 13.82 -31.28
CA LEU A 50 -0.59 14.89 -30.35
C LEU A 50 0.40 16.07 -30.35
N LEU A 51 1.68 15.83 -30.65
CA LEU A 51 2.70 16.86 -30.77
C LEU A 51 2.66 17.59 -32.13
N ALA A 52 2.25 16.91 -33.21
CA ALA A 52 2.18 17.47 -34.56
C ALA A 52 0.86 18.20 -34.86
N SER A 53 -0.20 17.93 -34.10
CA SER A 53 -1.46 18.68 -34.17
C SER A 53 -1.37 19.97 -33.35
N GLY A 54 -0.61 20.94 -33.87
CA GLY A 54 -0.47 22.31 -33.34
C GLY A 54 -1.76 23.14 -33.40
N GLY A 55 -2.91 22.56 -33.04
CA GLY A 55 -4.14 23.28 -32.74
C GLY A 55 -4.10 23.68 -31.28
N GLY A 56 -4.03 24.99 -31.00
CA GLY A 56 -3.92 25.54 -29.67
C GLY A 56 -4.83 24.84 -28.66
N LEU A 57 -4.20 24.08 -27.76
CA LEU A 57 -4.78 23.60 -26.52
C LEU A 57 -5.12 24.84 -25.70
N ARG A 58 -6.32 25.37 -25.94
CA ARG A 58 -7.04 26.19 -24.97
C ARG A 58 -7.11 25.31 -23.72
N ALA A 59 -6.31 25.64 -22.72
CA ALA A 59 -6.26 24.93 -21.45
C ALA A 59 -7.69 24.77 -20.95
N ASP A 60 -8.23 23.57 -21.09
CA ASP A 60 -9.56 23.25 -20.60
C ASP A 60 -9.50 23.37 -19.08
N ALA A 61 -10.13 24.42 -18.56
CA ALA A 61 -10.27 24.67 -17.13
C ALA A 61 -10.89 23.44 -16.42
N GLY A 62 -11.55 22.54 -17.16
CA GLY A 62 -12.04 21.25 -16.68
C GLY A 62 -10.92 20.28 -16.27
N THR A 63 -9.79 20.24 -16.99
CA THR A 63 -8.69 19.29 -16.70
C THR A 63 -7.90 19.75 -15.48
N ALA A 64 -7.54 21.03 -15.39
CA ALA A 64 -6.89 21.60 -14.22
C ALA A 64 -7.77 21.47 -12.96
N ARG A 65 -9.09 21.68 -13.09
CA ARG A 65 -10.04 21.49 -11.99
C ARG A 65 -10.21 20.02 -11.61
N ARG A 66 -10.10 19.07 -12.54
CA ARG A 66 -10.11 17.62 -12.24
C ARG A 66 -8.84 17.17 -11.53
N THR A 67 -7.66 17.64 -11.94
CA THR A 67 -6.41 17.37 -11.19
C THR A 67 -6.44 18.01 -9.80
N LEU A 68 -6.98 19.23 -9.67
CA LEU A 68 -7.13 19.89 -8.37
C LEU A 68 -8.13 19.16 -7.46
N ILE A 69 -9.27 18.69 -8.00
CA ILE A 69 -10.26 17.92 -7.23
C ILE A 69 -9.70 16.54 -6.87
N ALA A 70 -8.92 15.90 -7.75
CA ALA A 70 -8.23 14.65 -7.45
C ALA A 70 -7.14 14.83 -6.38
N SER A 71 -6.40 15.95 -6.39
CA SER A 71 -5.37 16.24 -5.38
C SER A 71 -5.95 16.67 -4.04
N VAL A 72 -7.08 17.39 -4.01
CA VAL A 72 -7.78 17.72 -2.76
C VAL A 72 -8.35 16.45 -2.15
N LYS A 73 -9.00 15.60 -2.95
CA LYS A 73 -9.48 14.28 -2.49
C LYS A 73 -8.34 13.39 -2.00
N SER A 74 -7.15 13.44 -2.62
CA SER A 74 -6.01 12.64 -2.16
C SER A 74 -5.45 13.13 -0.81
N THR A 75 -5.50 14.44 -0.54
CA THR A 75 -4.99 15.00 0.72
C THR A 75 -5.89 14.62 1.90
N ASP A 76 -7.21 14.67 1.73
CA ASP A 76 -8.16 14.27 2.77
C ASP A 76 -8.11 12.76 3.02
N VAL A 77 -7.95 11.95 1.97
CA VAL A 77 -7.74 10.51 2.11
C VAL A 77 -6.44 10.21 2.85
N ARG A 78 -5.32 10.88 2.51
CA ARG A 78 -4.05 10.70 3.23
C ARG A 78 -4.17 11.10 4.70
N ARG A 79 -4.86 12.20 5.00
CA ARG A 79 -5.11 12.64 6.38
C ARG A 79 -6.01 11.66 7.12
N ALA A 80 -7.02 11.09 6.46
CA ALA A 80 -7.88 10.07 7.05
C ALA A 80 -7.11 8.78 7.35
N LEU A 81 -6.27 8.31 6.42
CA LEU A 81 -5.42 7.15 6.62
C LEU A 81 -4.39 7.37 7.72
N ALA A 82 -3.77 8.56 7.78
CA ALA A 82 -2.85 8.92 8.86
C ALA A 82 -3.54 8.83 10.23
N ARG A 83 -4.74 9.40 10.37
CA ARG A 83 -5.54 9.31 11.61
C ARG A 83 -5.92 7.88 11.98
N MET A 84 -6.18 7.02 11.00
CA MET A 84 -6.48 5.61 11.26
C MET A 84 -5.24 4.83 11.73
N ALA A 85 -4.05 5.28 11.38
CA ALA A 85 -2.78 4.67 11.81
C ALA A 85 -2.28 5.21 13.15
N GLU A 86 -2.87 6.29 13.68
CA GLU A 86 -2.52 6.83 14.98
C GLU A 86 -2.87 5.83 16.11
N PRO A 87 -1.98 5.62 17.09
CA PRO A 87 -2.29 4.81 18.27
C PRO A 87 -3.48 5.37 19.04
N THR A 88 -4.39 4.48 19.43
CA THR A 88 -5.52 4.84 20.27
C THR A 88 -5.10 4.96 21.74
N ASP A 89 -4.16 4.13 22.19
CA ASP A 89 -3.61 4.17 23.55
C ASP A 89 -2.84 5.48 23.80
N GLU A 90 -3.32 6.26 24.77
CA GLU A 90 -2.70 7.52 25.20
C GLU A 90 -1.24 7.31 25.65
N ARG A 91 -0.91 6.13 26.22
CA ARG A 91 0.45 5.82 26.66
C ARG A 91 1.43 5.74 25.50
N LEU A 92 0.97 5.43 24.30
CA LEU A 92 1.77 5.41 23.08
C LEU A 92 1.96 6.82 22.51
N ARG A 93 1.00 7.73 22.75
CA ARG A 93 1.05 9.13 22.29
C ARG A 93 1.78 10.07 23.24
N ALA A 94 1.68 9.84 24.54
CA ALA A 94 2.19 10.74 25.57
C ALA A 94 3.70 11.00 25.43
N GLY A 95 4.07 12.28 25.23
CA GLY A 95 5.46 12.73 25.13
C GLY A 95 6.20 12.29 23.86
N ARG A 96 5.49 11.78 22.84
CA ARG A 96 6.09 11.33 21.57
C ARG A 96 5.62 12.19 20.40
N HIS A 97 6.50 12.33 19.42
CA HIS A 97 6.17 12.95 18.14
C HIS A 97 5.89 11.86 17.11
N LEU A 98 4.62 11.73 16.68
CA LEU A 98 4.22 10.72 15.71
C LEU A 98 4.31 11.29 14.30
N VAL A 99 5.10 10.64 13.45
CA VAL A 99 5.25 11.01 12.04
C VAL A 99 4.50 10.01 11.17
N PRO A 100 3.43 10.43 10.46
CA PRO A 100 2.72 9.53 9.56
C PRO A 100 3.60 9.16 8.37
N ALA A 101 3.63 7.88 8.01
CA ALA A 101 4.37 7.39 6.86
C ALA A 101 3.43 6.68 5.87
N GLU A 102 3.73 6.81 4.58
CA GLU A 102 3.04 6.10 3.51
C GLU A 102 3.91 4.96 3.01
N VAL A 103 3.35 3.74 2.98
CA VAL A 103 4.04 2.59 2.40
C VAL A 103 4.08 2.76 0.88
N LEU A 104 5.28 2.92 0.32
CA LEU A 104 5.46 3.05 -1.13
C LEU A 104 5.49 1.69 -1.80
N GLN A 105 6.26 0.76 -1.24
CA GLN A 105 6.45 -0.57 -1.79
C GLN A 105 6.91 -1.56 -0.72
N ARG A 106 6.63 -2.83 -1.00
CA ARG A 106 7.29 -3.97 -0.34
C ARG A 106 8.34 -4.51 -1.31
N ILE A 107 9.57 -4.66 -0.85
CA ILE A 107 10.67 -5.08 -1.72
C ILE A 107 10.49 -6.55 -2.11
N SER A 108 10.50 -6.85 -3.41
CA SER A 108 10.44 -8.23 -3.89
C SER A 108 11.71 -8.98 -3.48
N GLY A 109 11.57 -10.13 -2.83
CA GLY A 109 12.70 -10.90 -2.29
C GLY A 109 13.11 -10.53 -0.85
N ALA A 110 12.73 -9.35 -0.36
CA ALA A 110 12.92 -8.93 1.03
C ALA A 110 11.56 -8.61 1.66
N ARG A 111 10.76 -9.65 1.92
CA ARG A 111 9.35 -9.52 2.35
C ARG A 111 9.17 -8.82 3.69
N ASP A 112 10.24 -8.79 4.47
CA ASP A 112 10.31 -8.21 5.81
C ASP A 112 10.83 -6.77 5.81
N VAL A 113 10.99 -6.16 4.62
CA VAL A 113 11.37 -4.75 4.47
C VAL A 113 10.32 -4.00 3.65
N LEU A 114 9.90 -2.85 4.19
CA LEU A 114 9.06 -1.89 3.47
C LEU A 114 9.86 -0.63 3.16
N THR A 115 9.67 -0.07 1.97
CA THR A 115 10.06 1.32 1.70
C THR A 115 8.87 2.20 2.00
N VAL A 116 9.06 3.19 2.88
CA VAL A 116 8.02 4.15 3.24
C VAL A 116 8.48 5.58 2.95
N ARG A 117 7.50 6.48 2.90
CA ARG A 117 7.72 7.91 2.71
C ARG A 117 7.05 8.71 3.81
N VAL A 118 7.82 9.55 4.49
CA VAL A 118 7.30 10.55 5.43
C VAL A 118 7.05 11.89 4.71
N PRO A 119 6.09 12.70 5.17
CA PRO A 119 5.87 14.03 4.61
C PRO A 119 7.03 14.96 5.00
N GLY A 120 7.68 15.55 3.99
CA GLY A 120 8.78 16.49 4.20
C GLY A 120 10.13 15.78 4.37
N GLU A 121 11.06 16.45 5.02
CA GLU A 121 12.36 15.89 5.38
C GLU A 121 12.22 14.94 6.58
N ALA A 122 13.02 13.87 6.62
CA ALA A 122 13.02 12.90 7.71
C ALA A 122 13.69 13.42 9.00
N ILE A 123 13.50 14.70 9.34
CA ILE A 123 14.12 15.34 10.50
C ILE A 123 13.63 14.67 11.78
N GLY A 124 14.58 14.24 12.62
CA GLY A 124 14.29 13.66 13.93
C GLY A 124 13.80 12.21 13.88
N ILE A 125 13.92 11.53 12.73
CA ILE A 125 13.73 10.09 12.60
C ILE A 125 15.10 9.43 12.50
N GLU A 126 15.35 8.44 13.35
CA GLU A 126 16.61 7.72 13.43
C GLU A 126 16.43 6.22 13.15
N PRO A 127 17.44 5.54 12.58
CA PRO A 127 17.50 4.08 12.56
C PRO A 127 17.25 3.47 13.95
N GLY A 128 16.34 2.50 14.01
CA GLY A 128 15.91 1.86 15.25
C GLY A 128 14.64 2.44 15.86
N ASP A 129 14.16 3.60 15.40
CA ASP A 129 12.90 4.17 15.89
C ASP A 129 11.72 3.22 15.66
N PRO A 130 10.77 3.13 16.61
CA PRO A 130 9.65 2.19 16.51
C PRO A 130 8.65 2.63 15.44
N VAL A 131 8.18 1.67 14.66
CA VAL A 131 7.12 1.85 13.67
C VAL A 131 5.87 1.11 14.12
N VAL A 132 4.77 1.84 14.20
CA VAL A 132 3.47 1.34 14.69
C VAL A 132 2.37 1.51 13.63
N CYS A 133 1.33 0.71 13.73
CA CYS A 133 0.08 0.86 12.99
C CYS A 133 -1.08 0.72 13.97
N GLY A 134 -1.70 1.85 14.34
CA GLY A 134 -2.57 1.90 15.50
C GLY A 134 -1.80 1.53 16.77
N ASP A 135 -2.34 0.63 17.57
CA ASP A 135 -1.69 0.16 18.81
C ASP A 135 -0.72 -1.01 18.60
N ALA A 136 -0.52 -1.45 17.36
CA ALA A 136 0.36 -2.56 17.05
C ALA A 136 1.77 -2.07 16.71
N TYR A 137 2.77 -2.64 17.38
CA TYR A 137 4.17 -2.55 16.95
C TYR A 137 4.38 -3.41 15.71
N VAL A 138 4.84 -2.79 14.62
CA VAL A 138 5.01 -3.44 13.32
C VAL A 138 6.47 -3.71 13.00
N GLY A 139 7.37 -2.88 13.53
CA GLY A 139 8.80 -2.98 13.23
C GLY A 139 9.56 -1.75 13.68
N ARG A 140 10.72 -1.52 13.06
CA ARG A 140 11.58 -0.37 13.34
C ARG A 140 12.09 0.27 12.06
N VAL A 141 12.48 1.53 12.14
CA VAL A 141 13.18 2.21 11.05
C VAL A 141 14.52 1.49 10.81
N GLY A 142 14.77 1.10 9.57
CA GLY A 142 16.03 0.54 9.13
C GLY A 142 16.98 1.64 8.70
N ALA A 143 17.23 1.76 7.40
CA ALA A 143 18.09 2.76 6.80
C ALA A 143 17.30 3.93 6.22
N ILE A 144 17.88 5.14 6.28
CA ILE A 144 17.36 6.31 5.57
C ILE A 144 17.94 6.29 4.16
N GLU A 145 17.11 5.99 3.16
CA GLU A 145 17.55 5.84 1.77
C GLU A 145 17.79 7.20 1.11
N ASN A 146 16.88 8.16 1.33
CA ASN A 146 16.98 9.52 0.80
C ASN A 146 16.29 10.50 1.75
N PHE A 147 17.10 11.28 2.48
CA PHE A 147 16.63 12.21 3.50
C PHE A 147 15.76 13.34 2.92
N GLU A 148 16.16 13.94 1.80
CA GLU A 148 15.44 15.07 1.16
C GLU A 148 14.06 14.65 0.64
N GLN A 149 13.93 13.37 0.25
CA GLN A 149 12.67 12.81 -0.23
C GLN A 149 11.83 12.14 0.87
N GLY A 150 12.34 12.14 2.12
CA GLY A 150 11.71 11.45 3.24
C GLY A 150 11.56 9.94 3.03
N ARG A 151 12.44 9.31 2.24
CA ARG A 151 12.40 7.88 1.96
C ARG A 151 13.26 7.11 2.95
N LEU A 152 12.65 6.12 3.59
CA LEU A 152 13.30 5.27 4.57
C LEU A 152 12.80 3.84 4.46
N SER A 153 13.63 2.89 4.87
CA SER A 153 13.26 1.50 4.99
C SER A 153 12.74 1.21 6.40
N VAL A 154 11.80 0.28 6.49
CA VAL A 154 11.25 -0.23 7.74
C VAL A 154 11.49 -1.73 7.78
N GLU A 155 12.19 -2.18 8.81
CA GLU A 155 12.40 -3.59 9.13
C GLU A 155 11.21 -4.09 9.93
N LEU A 156 10.45 -5.03 9.36
CA LEU A 156 9.27 -5.61 9.99
C LEU A 156 9.66 -6.56 11.11
N VAL A 157 8.76 -6.71 12.09
CA VAL A 157 8.89 -7.65 13.21
C VAL A 157 8.99 -9.12 12.75
N THR A 158 8.60 -9.39 11.50
CA THR A 158 8.68 -10.71 10.88
C THR A 158 10.08 -11.08 10.40
N ASP A 159 11.00 -10.11 10.25
CA ASP A 159 12.38 -10.36 9.87
C ASP A 159 13.05 -11.34 10.86
N PRO A 160 13.69 -12.43 10.41
CA PRO A 160 14.30 -13.44 11.28
C PRO A 160 15.34 -12.93 12.28
N HIS A 161 15.93 -11.77 12.02
CA HIS A 161 16.92 -11.11 12.86
C HIS A 161 16.32 -9.96 13.70
N HIS A 162 15.00 -9.77 13.63
CA HIS A 162 14.30 -8.81 14.47
C HIS A 162 14.18 -9.32 15.91
N GLY A 163 14.45 -8.43 16.86
CA GLY A 163 14.22 -8.67 18.28
C GLY A 163 13.75 -7.39 18.94
N ALA A 164 12.59 -7.46 19.61
CA ALA A 164 12.04 -6.40 20.42
C ALA A 164 11.75 -6.91 21.83
N GLY A 165 12.18 -6.16 22.85
CA GLY A 165 11.81 -6.47 24.22
C GLY A 165 10.32 -6.21 24.45
N ALA A 166 9.64 -7.15 25.08
CA ALA A 166 8.21 -7.05 25.38
C ALA A 166 7.92 -7.49 26.83
N VAL A 167 6.83 -6.96 27.37
CA VAL A 167 6.30 -7.33 28.68
C VAL A 167 4.93 -7.94 28.48
N VAL A 168 4.75 -9.17 28.95
CA VAL A 168 3.44 -9.82 29.00
C VAL A 168 2.71 -9.29 30.22
N LEU A 169 1.53 -8.72 30.03
CA LEU A 169 0.68 -8.21 31.11
C LEU A 169 -0.42 -9.23 31.44
N GLY A 170 -0.76 -9.34 32.71
CA GLY A 170 -1.91 -10.09 33.20
C GLY A 170 -3.21 -9.35 32.95
N ALA A 171 -4.34 -10.00 33.25
CA ALA A 171 -5.66 -9.39 33.12
C ALA A 171 -5.85 -8.15 34.01
N ASP A 172 -5.11 -8.08 35.11
CA ASP A 172 -5.03 -6.95 36.03
C ASP A 172 -4.05 -5.84 35.57
N GLY A 173 -3.37 -6.04 34.43
CA GLY A 173 -2.34 -5.14 33.92
C GLY A 173 -0.99 -5.27 34.61
N ALA A 174 -0.81 -6.20 35.56
CA ALA A 174 0.46 -6.45 36.21
C ALA A 174 1.43 -7.19 35.27
N PRO A 175 2.74 -6.90 35.31
CA PRO A 175 3.70 -7.61 34.47
C PRO A 175 3.85 -9.07 34.92
N LEU A 176 3.55 -10.01 34.02
CA LEU A 176 3.70 -11.45 34.23
C LEU A 176 5.06 -11.98 33.79
N ALA A 177 5.57 -11.49 32.65
CA ALA A 177 6.83 -11.95 32.09
C ALA A 177 7.49 -10.87 31.23
N ARG A 178 8.81 -10.97 31.07
CA ARG A 178 9.57 -10.22 30.08
C ARG A 178 10.10 -11.19 29.04
N ILE A 179 9.81 -10.91 27.77
CA ILE A 179 10.16 -11.78 26.65
C ILE A 179 10.79 -10.95 25.53
N VAL A 180 11.49 -11.61 24.62
CA VAL A 180 11.89 -11.02 23.34
C VAL A 180 10.96 -11.59 22.28
N VAL A 181 10.36 -10.70 21.49
CA VAL A 181 9.44 -11.05 20.38
C VAL A 181 9.99 -10.56 19.06
N GLY A 182 9.50 -11.16 17.97
CA GLY A 182 9.99 -10.93 16.61
C GLY A 182 10.72 -12.15 16.05
N GLY A 183 11.05 -12.09 14.77
CA GLY A 183 11.68 -13.21 14.07
C GLY A 183 10.67 -14.29 13.71
N LEU A 184 10.27 -14.34 12.43
CA LEU A 184 9.53 -15.48 11.90
C LEU A 184 10.44 -16.33 11.02
N HIS A 185 10.70 -17.56 11.47
CA HIS A 185 11.31 -18.57 10.63
C HIS A 185 10.23 -19.24 9.79
N VAL A 186 10.37 -19.19 8.45
CA VAL A 186 9.54 -20.00 7.57
C VAL A 186 9.92 -21.46 7.79
N ARG A 187 9.01 -22.23 8.39
CA ARG A 187 9.18 -23.67 8.54
C ARG A 187 8.95 -24.30 7.16
N ASN A 188 10.03 -24.69 6.51
CA ASN A 188 9.96 -25.48 5.28
C ASN A 188 9.58 -26.92 5.65
N ASP A 189 8.29 -27.18 5.80
CA ASP A 189 7.79 -28.56 5.79
C ASP A 189 7.85 -29.05 4.34
N ALA A 190 8.88 -29.84 4.04
CA ALA A 190 9.10 -30.50 2.75
C ALA A 190 8.31 -31.81 2.66
#